data_AF-A0A1F2RG52-F1
#
_entry.id   AF-A0A1F2RG52-F1
#
_cell.length_a   1.000
_cell.length_b   1.000
_cell.length_c   1.000
_cell.angle_alpha   90.00
_cell.angle_beta   90.00
_cell.angle_gamma   90.00
#
_symmetry.space_group_name_H-M   'P 1'
#
loop_
_entity.id
_entity.type
_entity.pdbx_description
1 polymer ?
#
loop_
_entity_poly.entity_id
_entity_poly.type
_entity_poly.pdbx_seq_one_letter_code
_entity_poly.pdbx_strand_id
1 'polypeptide(L)'
;MNISDTSLRSELPRLYELKDAGIDPSDPNEYFHRLEERCAEHRTVFGIYKKLERDLCALDDAAWADFRSRAVAQAAKRHPIRGWRELFDVFSEAKGFTYLRSIGCTNVRFVPRASSRTPDLEGLRNAKLVLCEVKTLNVSQDEATKRDRVHRGEIIGGEVADSLGAGFLNKLSSDIENASQQLQEHDPGHLADWMIFTVVNFDDWVGDYQRKYFDQIDRYLRSNPVSEVEFVFCPASNLFERTFTMTAATVFHG
;
A
#
# COMPACT_ATOMS: atom_id res chain seq x y z
N MET A 1 -23.03 -14.32 -10.53
CA MET A 1 -23.19 -13.35 -11.66
C MET A 1 -22.03 -13.69 -12.57
N ASN A 2 -22.29 -14.21 -13.77
CA ASN A 2 -21.21 -14.64 -14.67
C ASN A 2 -20.65 -13.38 -15.33
N ILE A 3 -19.56 -12.82 -14.79
CA ILE A 3 -18.87 -11.69 -15.40
C ILE A 3 -18.00 -12.27 -16.51
N SER A 4 -18.23 -11.87 -17.77
CA SER A 4 -17.41 -12.34 -18.88
C SER A 4 -16.02 -11.70 -18.84
N ASP A 5 -15.02 -12.35 -19.42
CA ASP A 5 -13.65 -11.81 -19.57
C ASP A 5 -13.67 -10.41 -20.23
N THR A 6 -14.46 -10.25 -21.29
CA THR A 6 -14.65 -8.95 -21.95
C THR A 6 -15.17 -7.87 -21.00
N SER A 7 -16.06 -8.24 -20.07
CA SER A 7 -16.57 -7.32 -19.06
C SER A 7 -15.51 -6.99 -18.01
N LEU A 8 -14.72 -7.96 -17.55
CA LEU A 8 -13.64 -7.72 -16.61
C LEU A 8 -12.55 -6.81 -17.20
N ARG A 9 -12.16 -7.04 -18.47
CA ARG A 9 -11.18 -6.21 -19.19
C ARG A 9 -11.61 -4.75 -19.31
N SER A 10 -12.91 -4.52 -19.50
CA SER A 10 -13.46 -3.16 -19.56
C SER A 10 -13.49 -2.46 -18.19
N GLU A 11 -13.60 -3.23 -17.11
CA GLU A 11 -13.74 -2.72 -15.74
C GLU A 11 -12.40 -2.59 -15.01
N LEU A 12 -11.37 -3.33 -15.46
CA LEU A 12 -10.04 -3.40 -14.84
C LEU A 12 -8.90 -3.18 -15.88
N PRO A 13 -8.97 -2.17 -16.75
CA PRO A 13 -8.06 -2.05 -17.90
C PRO A 13 -6.57 -2.03 -17.51
N ARG A 14 -6.18 -1.29 -16.48
CA ARG A 14 -4.77 -1.20 -16.04
C ARG A 14 -4.28 -2.51 -15.42
N LEU A 15 -5.13 -3.21 -14.66
CA LEU A 15 -4.78 -4.55 -14.16
C LEU A 15 -4.59 -5.56 -15.30
N TYR A 16 -5.41 -5.50 -16.36
CA TYR A 16 -5.21 -6.36 -17.52
C TYR A 16 -3.97 -5.99 -18.33
N GLU A 17 -3.61 -4.71 -18.41
CA GLU A 17 -2.32 -4.31 -18.97
C GLU A 17 -1.12 -4.90 -18.21
N LEU A 18 -1.21 -5.06 -16.89
CA LEU A 18 -0.19 -5.75 -16.08
C LEU A 18 -0.18 -7.25 -16.37
N LYS A 19 -1.36 -7.89 -16.33
CA LYS A 19 -1.53 -9.31 -16.62
C LYS A 19 -1.00 -9.70 -18.00
N ASP A 20 -1.24 -8.87 -19.01
CA ASP A 20 -0.86 -9.16 -20.39
C ASP A 20 0.62 -8.81 -20.71
N ALA A 21 1.36 -8.18 -19.80
CA ALA A 21 2.70 -7.61 -20.04
C ALA A 21 3.87 -8.61 -20.09
N GLY A 22 3.65 -9.85 -20.49
CA GLY A 22 4.73 -10.85 -20.62
C GLY A 22 4.88 -11.75 -19.39
N ILE A 23 3.76 -12.05 -18.78
CA ILE A 23 3.62 -12.91 -17.63
C ILE A 23 3.11 -14.28 -18.11
N ASP A 24 3.71 -15.39 -17.66
CA ASP A 24 3.22 -16.74 -18.00
C ASP A 24 1.92 -17.02 -17.23
N PRO A 25 0.74 -17.05 -17.90
CA PRO A 25 -0.54 -17.25 -17.22
C PRO A 25 -0.67 -18.65 -16.61
N SER A 26 0.19 -19.58 -17.01
CA SER A 26 0.21 -20.95 -16.49
C SER A 26 1.09 -21.13 -15.25
N ASP A 27 1.95 -20.16 -14.91
CA ASP A 27 2.78 -20.24 -13.71
C ASP A 27 1.94 -19.99 -12.45
N PRO A 28 1.78 -20.98 -11.55
CA PRO A 28 1.03 -20.80 -10.31
C PRO A 28 1.69 -19.85 -9.30
N ASN A 29 2.95 -19.45 -9.52
CA ASN A 29 3.65 -18.45 -8.71
C ASN A 29 3.47 -17.03 -9.22
N GLU A 30 2.69 -16.87 -10.27
CA GLU A 30 2.35 -15.58 -10.81
C GLU A 30 1.15 -14.97 -10.08
N TYR A 31 1.20 -13.66 -9.82
CA TYR A 31 0.17 -12.99 -9.03
C TYR A 31 -1.22 -12.98 -9.70
N PHE A 32 -1.29 -12.72 -11.00
CA PHE A 32 -2.51 -12.68 -11.80
C PHE A 32 -2.98 -14.06 -12.29
N HIS A 33 -2.30 -15.15 -11.91
CA HIS A 33 -2.77 -16.51 -12.15
C HIS A 33 -4.22 -16.66 -11.66
N ARG A 34 -5.11 -17.17 -12.52
CA ARG A 34 -6.55 -17.35 -12.23
C ARG A 34 -7.27 -16.06 -11.79
N LEU A 35 -6.85 -14.88 -12.28
CA LEU A 35 -7.51 -13.61 -11.96
C LEU A 35 -9.01 -13.64 -12.30
N GLU A 36 -9.34 -14.09 -13.51
CA GLU A 36 -10.71 -14.16 -14.02
C GLU A 36 -11.60 -15.03 -13.13
N GLU A 37 -11.10 -16.23 -12.79
CA GLU A 37 -11.80 -17.18 -11.93
C GLU A 37 -12.03 -16.59 -10.53
N ARG A 38 -11.00 -15.99 -9.90
CA ARG A 38 -11.12 -15.36 -8.58
C ARG A 38 -12.13 -14.22 -8.57
N CYS A 39 -12.17 -13.40 -9.63
CA CYS A 39 -13.14 -12.31 -9.78
C CYS A 39 -14.57 -12.82 -9.99
N ALA A 40 -14.74 -13.91 -10.74
CA ALA A 40 -16.05 -14.52 -10.99
C ALA A 40 -16.61 -15.23 -9.74
N GLU A 41 -15.76 -15.91 -8.97
CA GLU A 41 -16.13 -16.67 -7.78
C GLU A 41 -16.38 -15.77 -6.56
N HIS A 42 -15.61 -14.68 -6.40
CA HIS A 42 -15.61 -13.87 -5.19
C HIS A 42 -15.85 -12.38 -5.47
N ARG A 43 -17.08 -11.91 -5.21
CA ARG A 43 -17.44 -10.48 -5.32
C ARG A 43 -16.51 -9.57 -4.52
N THR A 44 -16.09 -10.01 -3.33
CA THR A 44 -15.17 -9.25 -2.48
C THR A 44 -13.80 -9.07 -3.14
N VAL A 45 -13.28 -10.10 -3.80
CA VAL A 45 -12.01 -10.03 -4.53
C VAL A 45 -12.13 -9.08 -5.71
N PHE A 46 -13.22 -9.17 -6.48
CA PHE A 46 -13.47 -8.21 -7.56
C PHE A 46 -13.57 -6.77 -7.05
N GLY A 47 -14.22 -6.54 -5.90
CA GLY A 47 -14.27 -5.23 -5.25
C GLY A 47 -12.90 -4.69 -4.82
N ILE A 48 -12.00 -5.57 -4.35
CA ILE A 48 -10.60 -5.22 -4.04
C ILE A 48 -9.86 -4.82 -5.31
N TYR A 49 -10.01 -5.57 -6.41
CA TYR A 49 -9.39 -5.20 -7.68
C TYR A 49 -9.95 -3.90 -8.26
N LYS A 50 -11.25 -3.61 -8.10
CA LYS A 50 -11.81 -2.30 -8.48
C LYS A 50 -11.24 -1.14 -7.65
N LYS A 51 -10.92 -1.36 -6.37
CA LYS A 51 -10.24 -0.35 -5.53
C LYS A 51 -8.83 -0.10 -6.07
N LEU A 52 -8.07 -1.16 -6.30
CA LEU A 52 -6.73 -1.07 -6.89
C LEU A 52 -6.76 -0.40 -8.27
N GLU A 53 -7.69 -0.79 -9.16
CA GLU A 53 -7.84 -0.22 -10.49
C GLU A 53 -8.05 1.30 -10.45
N ARG A 54 -8.81 1.82 -9.48
CA ARG A 54 -8.99 3.26 -9.29
C ARG A 54 -7.67 3.97 -8.98
N ASP A 55 -6.83 3.38 -8.13
CA ASP A 55 -5.50 3.91 -7.84
C ASP A 55 -4.60 3.86 -9.09
N LEU A 56 -4.66 2.77 -9.87
CA LEU A 56 -3.87 2.63 -11.10
C LEU A 56 -4.32 3.61 -12.21
N CYS A 57 -5.63 3.82 -12.35
CA CYS A 57 -6.20 4.78 -13.31
C CYS A 57 -5.88 6.24 -12.95
N ALA A 58 -5.47 6.53 -11.70
CA ALA A 58 -5.03 7.86 -11.32
C ALA A 58 -3.65 8.22 -11.86
N LEU A 59 -2.84 7.25 -12.29
CA LEU A 59 -1.53 7.45 -12.87
C LEU A 59 -1.66 8.00 -14.30
N ASP A 60 -0.94 9.09 -14.60
CA ASP A 60 -0.80 9.56 -15.98
C ASP A 60 0.07 8.58 -16.80
N ASP A 61 0.16 8.79 -18.12
CA ASP A 61 0.84 7.84 -19.00
C ASP A 61 2.33 7.65 -18.65
N ALA A 62 3.01 8.70 -18.17
CA ALA A 62 4.42 8.62 -17.79
C ALA A 62 4.59 7.87 -16.46
N ALA A 63 3.80 8.21 -15.44
CA ALA A 63 3.77 7.53 -14.16
C ALA A 63 3.35 6.07 -14.31
N TRP A 64 2.36 5.78 -15.16
CA TRP A 64 1.91 4.43 -15.48
C TRP A 64 3.02 3.59 -16.12
N ALA A 65 3.75 4.14 -17.09
CA ALA A 65 4.83 3.42 -17.74
C ALA A 65 5.95 3.01 -16.75
N ASP A 66 6.37 3.94 -15.88
CA ASP A 66 7.34 3.63 -14.82
C ASP A 66 6.80 2.56 -13.86
N PHE A 67 5.61 2.79 -13.31
CA PHE A 67 4.94 1.89 -12.38
C PHE A 67 4.79 0.48 -12.97
N ARG A 68 4.29 0.37 -14.20
CA ARG A 68 4.05 -0.89 -14.89
C ARG A 68 5.33 -1.70 -15.02
N SER A 69 6.44 -1.06 -15.38
CA SER A 69 7.73 -1.75 -15.51
C SER A 69 8.17 -2.43 -14.21
N ARG A 70 7.95 -1.76 -13.07
CA ARG A 70 8.29 -2.26 -11.74
C ARG A 70 7.30 -3.33 -11.26
N ALA A 71 6.01 -3.09 -11.43
CA ALA A 71 4.96 -4.02 -11.03
C ALA A 71 5.07 -5.37 -11.77
N VAL A 72 5.28 -5.36 -13.09
CA VAL A 72 5.44 -6.58 -13.89
C VAL A 72 6.64 -7.41 -13.40
N ALA A 73 7.76 -6.75 -13.10
CA ALA A 73 8.95 -7.43 -12.59
C ALA A 73 8.74 -8.10 -11.21
N GLN A 74 7.79 -7.62 -10.40
CA GLN A 74 7.46 -8.20 -9.09
C GLN A 74 6.31 -9.21 -9.14
N ALA A 75 5.42 -9.12 -10.12
CA ALA A 75 4.28 -10.04 -10.28
C ALA A 75 4.71 -11.50 -10.48
N ALA A 76 5.85 -11.72 -11.12
CA ALA A 76 6.46 -13.04 -11.31
C ALA A 76 7.27 -13.56 -10.09
N LYS A 77 7.44 -12.75 -9.02
CA LYS A 77 8.32 -13.07 -7.89
C LYS A 77 7.53 -13.35 -6.63
N ARG A 78 7.15 -14.61 -6.43
CA ARG A 78 6.49 -15.05 -5.20
C ARG A 78 7.52 -15.43 -4.13
N HIS A 79 7.51 -14.73 -3.00
CA HIS A 79 8.25 -15.13 -1.81
C HIS A 79 7.56 -16.32 -1.11
N PRO A 80 8.29 -17.36 -0.66
CA PRO A 80 7.69 -18.57 -0.09
C PRO A 80 6.74 -18.31 1.08
N ILE A 81 7.08 -17.37 1.98
CA ILE A 81 6.29 -17.08 3.19
C ILE A 81 5.47 -15.78 3.07
N ARG A 82 5.91 -14.86 2.21
CA ARG A 82 5.39 -13.48 2.18
C ARG A 82 4.60 -13.19 0.90
N GLY A 83 4.46 -14.20 0.02
CA GLY A 83 3.76 -14.08 -1.26
C GLY A 83 4.36 -12.98 -2.12
N TRP A 84 3.51 -12.17 -2.73
CA TRP A 84 3.87 -11.07 -3.63
C TRP A 84 4.04 -9.73 -2.89
N ARG A 85 4.65 -9.73 -1.70
CA ARG A 85 4.84 -8.51 -0.91
C ARG A 85 5.41 -7.34 -1.71
N GLU A 86 6.49 -7.59 -2.44
CA GLU A 86 7.17 -6.55 -3.22
C GLU A 86 6.26 -5.92 -4.28
N LEU A 87 5.33 -6.71 -4.85
CA LEU A 87 4.30 -6.18 -5.76
C LEU A 87 3.33 -5.27 -5.01
N PHE A 88 2.89 -5.67 -3.81
CA PHE A 88 1.99 -4.85 -3.00
C PHE A 88 2.65 -3.57 -2.50
N ASP A 89 3.96 -3.59 -2.24
CA ASP A 89 4.71 -2.38 -1.91
C ASP A 89 4.73 -1.41 -3.11
N VAL A 90 4.91 -1.91 -4.33
CA VAL A 90 4.72 -1.10 -5.56
C VAL A 90 3.28 -0.56 -5.66
N PHE A 91 2.26 -1.38 -5.38
CA PHE A 91 0.86 -0.93 -5.38
C PHE A 91 0.58 0.14 -4.33
N SER A 92 1.23 0.09 -3.16
CA SER A 92 1.13 1.13 -2.14
C SER A 92 1.63 2.48 -2.66
N GLU A 93 2.64 2.52 -3.52
CA GLU A 93 3.12 3.78 -4.11
C GLU A 93 2.05 4.45 -4.99
N ALA A 94 1.23 3.67 -5.72
CA ALA A 94 0.09 4.22 -6.48
C ALA A 94 -1.00 4.82 -5.56
N LYS A 95 -1.16 4.29 -4.34
CA LYS A 95 -2.03 4.90 -3.32
C LYS A 95 -1.48 6.24 -2.85
N GLY A 96 -0.17 6.33 -2.60
CA GLY A 96 0.50 7.59 -2.28
C GLY A 96 0.31 8.62 -3.40
N PHE A 97 0.48 8.21 -4.66
CA PHE A 97 0.25 9.07 -5.84
C PHE A 97 -1.18 9.59 -5.87
N THR A 98 -2.16 8.70 -5.71
CA THR A 98 -3.59 9.03 -5.69
C THR A 98 -3.91 9.99 -4.54
N TYR A 99 -3.33 9.78 -3.36
CA TYR A 99 -3.50 10.67 -2.23
C TYR A 99 -2.97 12.07 -2.52
N LEU A 100 -1.75 12.21 -3.05
CA LEU A 100 -1.18 13.52 -3.42
C LEU A 100 -2.12 14.26 -4.39
N ARG A 101 -2.64 13.58 -5.42
CA ARG A 101 -3.62 14.19 -6.32
C ARG A 101 -4.90 14.60 -5.59
N SER A 102 -5.38 13.79 -4.65
CA SER A 102 -6.62 14.05 -3.91
C SER A 102 -6.56 15.30 -3.02
N ILE A 103 -5.35 15.65 -2.53
CA ILE A 103 -5.12 16.87 -1.73
C ILE A 103 -4.71 18.08 -2.59
N GLY A 104 -4.87 17.99 -3.91
CA GLY A 104 -4.62 19.09 -4.83
C GLY A 104 -3.17 19.23 -5.29
N CYS A 105 -2.31 18.23 -5.07
CA CYS A 105 -0.99 18.26 -5.70
C CYS A 105 -1.12 18.12 -7.23
N THR A 106 -0.34 18.93 -7.93
CA THR A 106 -0.18 18.91 -9.39
C THR A 106 1.20 18.36 -9.75
N ASN A 107 1.42 17.96 -11.00
CA ASN A 107 2.69 17.41 -11.48
C ASN A 107 3.22 16.26 -10.61
N VAL A 108 2.31 15.42 -10.10
CA VAL A 108 2.68 14.28 -9.26
C VAL A 108 3.42 13.26 -10.12
N ARG A 109 4.59 12.80 -9.65
CA ARG A 109 5.40 11.80 -10.36
C ARG A 109 6.20 10.94 -9.39
N PHE A 110 6.57 9.74 -9.85
CA PHE A 110 7.58 8.93 -9.18
C PHE A 110 8.95 9.59 -9.33
N VAL A 111 9.71 9.66 -8.24
CA VAL A 111 11.08 10.17 -8.28
C VAL A 111 11.98 9.05 -8.82
N PRO A 112 12.79 9.31 -9.87
CA PRO A 112 13.70 8.30 -10.39
C PRO A 112 14.66 7.81 -9.32
N ARG A 113 14.77 6.48 -9.18
CA ARG A 113 15.73 5.87 -8.25
C ARG A 113 17.16 6.23 -8.67
N ALA A 114 17.92 6.78 -7.72
CA ALA A 114 19.34 7.10 -7.90
C ALA A 114 20.23 6.16 -7.05
N SER A 115 21.55 6.35 -7.13
CA SER A 115 22.49 5.68 -6.22
C SER A 115 22.35 6.14 -4.77
N SER A 116 21.74 7.30 -4.53
CA SER A 116 21.37 7.82 -3.22
C SER A 116 19.92 7.49 -2.87
N ARG A 117 19.57 7.56 -1.58
CA ARG A 117 18.18 7.43 -1.14
C ARG A 117 17.36 8.59 -1.71
N THR A 118 16.24 8.29 -2.36
CA THR A 118 15.31 9.26 -2.97
C THR A 118 13.91 9.00 -2.44
N PRO A 119 13.11 10.02 -2.14
CA PRO A 119 11.70 9.79 -1.82
C PRO A 119 10.99 9.06 -2.96
N ASP A 120 9.88 8.39 -2.69
CA ASP A 120 9.15 7.66 -3.75
C ASP A 120 8.43 8.60 -4.72
N LEU A 121 7.86 9.69 -4.21
CA LEU A 121 6.96 10.58 -4.93
C LEU A 121 7.30 12.04 -4.70
N GLU A 122 7.00 12.86 -5.70
CA GLU A 122 6.98 14.32 -5.57
C GLU A 122 5.77 14.92 -6.28
N GLY A 123 5.39 16.14 -5.88
CA GLY A 123 4.35 16.93 -6.52
C GLY A 123 4.38 18.39 -6.07
N LEU A 124 3.47 19.22 -6.59
CA LEU A 124 3.36 20.64 -6.23
C LEU A 124 2.01 20.96 -5.61
N ARG A 125 2.01 21.49 -4.37
CA ARG A 125 0.83 21.99 -3.65
C ARG A 125 1.02 23.49 -3.38
N ASN A 126 0.16 24.34 -3.92
CA ASN A 126 0.29 25.81 -3.80
C ASN A 126 1.68 26.35 -4.22
N ALA A 127 2.21 25.82 -5.34
CA ALA A 127 3.56 26.11 -5.85
C ALA A 127 4.74 25.71 -4.92
N LYS A 128 4.48 25.05 -3.78
CA LYS A 128 5.50 24.44 -2.94
C LYS A 128 5.69 22.98 -3.33
N LEU A 129 6.94 22.53 -3.37
CA LEU A 129 7.29 21.12 -3.57
C LEU A 129 6.77 20.30 -2.39
N VAL A 130 6.19 19.14 -2.67
CA VAL A 130 5.83 18.12 -1.70
C VAL A 130 6.64 16.88 -2.03
N LEU A 131 7.39 16.37 -1.05
CA LEU A 131 8.09 15.10 -1.13
C LEU A 131 7.36 14.07 -0.27
N CYS A 132 7.10 12.91 -0.83
CA CYS A 132 6.34 11.86 -0.15
C CYS A 132 7.09 10.53 -0.20
N GLU A 133 7.39 10.01 0.98
CA GLU A 133 7.89 8.65 1.16
C GLU A 133 6.71 7.70 1.45
N VAL A 134 6.65 6.58 0.75
CA VAL A 134 5.60 5.58 0.92
C VAL A 134 6.14 4.38 1.68
N LYS A 135 5.48 4.02 2.79
CA LYS A 135 5.84 2.85 3.59
C LYS A 135 4.68 1.88 3.69
N THR A 136 5.01 0.59 3.78
CA THR A 136 4.03 -0.46 4.10
C THR A 136 4.37 -1.10 5.44
N LEU A 137 3.53 -0.87 6.45
CA LEU A 137 3.54 -1.64 7.68
C LEU A 137 2.87 -2.98 7.43
N ASN A 138 3.67 -3.94 7.01
CA ASN A 138 3.28 -5.33 6.79
C ASN A 138 2.97 -6.09 8.11
N VAL A 139 2.13 -7.12 8.01
CA VAL A 139 1.84 -8.07 9.10
C VAL A 139 3.11 -8.69 9.69
N SER A 140 3.03 -9.08 10.96
CA SER A 140 4.12 -9.70 11.70
C SER A 140 4.62 -10.98 11.02
N GLN A 141 5.84 -11.40 11.38
CA GLN A 141 6.37 -12.68 10.89
C GLN A 141 5.52 -13.85 11.38
N ASP A 142 5.05 -13.80 12.62
CA ASP A 142 4.20 -14.83 13.20
C ASP A 142 2.88 -14.93 12.43
N GLU A 143 2.25 -13.79 12.14
CA GLU A 143 1.01 -13.78 11.36
C GLU A 143 1.22 -14.26 9.93
N ALA A 144 2.30 -13.84 9.26
CA ALA A 144 2.60 -14.35 7.92
C ALA A 144 2.81 -15.88 7.90
N THR A 145 3.52 -16.41 8.90
CA THR A 145 3.71 -17.86 9.05
C THR A 145 2.38 -18.58 9.32
N LYS A 146 1.51 -18.01 10.16
CA LYS A 146 0.16 -18.57 10.41
C LYS A 146 -0.66 -18.60 9.12
N ARG A 147 -0.69 -17.51 8.35
CA ARG A 147 -1.44 -17.44 7.07
C ARG A 147 -0.92 -18.43 6.03
N ASP A 148 0.39 -18.60 5.94
CA ASP A 148 1.01 -19.59 5.05
C ASP A 148 0.62 -21.04 5.42
N ARG A 149 0.61 -21.38 6.71
CA ARG A 149 0.14 -22.69 7.19
C ARG A 149 -1.36 -22.91 6.92
N VAL A 150 -2.19 -21.90 7.16
CA VAL A 150 -3.64 -21.96 6.82
C VAL A 150 -3.84 -22.16 5.32
N HIS A 151 -3.04 -21.49 4.48
CA HIS A 151 -3.08 -21.68 3.03
C HIS A 151 -2.72 -23.11 2.59
N ARG A 152 -1.87 -23.80 3.36
CA ARG A 152 -1.57 -25.23 3.19
C ARG A 152 -2.64 -26.18 3.77
N GLY A 153 -3.75 -25.65 4.28
CA GLY A 153 -4.87 -26.42 4.80
C GLY A 153 -4.76 -26.77 6.29
N GLU A 154 -3.82 -26.16 7.02
CA GLU A 154 -3.74 -26.36 8.47
C GLU A 154 -4.82 -25.55 9.20
N ILE A 155 -5.52 -26.19 10.14
CA ILE A 155 -6.45 -25.50 11.04
C ILE A 155 -5.64 -24.92 12.20
N ILE A 156 -5.58 -23.60 12.29
CA ILE A 156 -4.88 -22.88 13.36
C ILE A 156 -5.90 -22.09 14.17
N GLY A 157 -5.99 -22.39 15.46
CA GLY A 157 -6.66 -21.51 16.42
C GLY A 157 -5.75 -20.34 16.79
N GLY A 158 -6.32 -19.15 16.91
CA GLY A 158 -5.59 -17.96 17.30
C GLY A 158 -6.49 -16.94 17.97
N GLU A 159 -5.91 -16.17 18.89
CA GLU A 159 -6.54 -14.97 19.43
C GLU A 159 -6.08 -13.76 18.61
N VAL A 160 -7.04 -12.88 18.29
CA VAL A 160 -6.73 -11.58 17.69
C VAL A 160 -6.63 -10.58 18.83
N ALA A 161 -5.42 -10.10 19.10
CA ALA A 161 -5.18 -9.10 20.13
C ALA A 161 -5.77 -7.76 19.72
N ASP A 162 -6.50 -7.08 20.61
CA ASP A 162 -7.08 -5.77 20.35
C ASP A 162 -6.10 -4.60 20.65
N SER A 163 -4.84 -4.95 20.94
CA SER A 163 -3.75 -4.02 21.23
C SER A 163 -2.55 -4.22 20.30
N LEU A 164 -1.89 -3.11 19.96
CA LEU A 164 -0.64 -3.12 19.21
C LEU A 164 0.52 -3.40 20.16
N GLY A 165 1.26 -4.47 19.90
CA GLY A 165 2.45 -4.82 20.68
C GLY A 165 3.64 -3.88 20.42
N ALA A 166 4.62 -3.92 21.32
CA ALA A 166 5.85 -3.13 21.19
C ALA A 166 6.59 -3.36 19.86
N GLY A 167 6.55 -4.59 19.32
CA GLY A 167 7.16 -4.90 18.02
C GLY A 167 6.56 -4.09 16.86
N PHE A 168 5.25 -3.85 16.87
CA PHE A 168 4.59 -3.00 15.86
C PHE A 168 5.01 -1.54 16.03
N LEU A 169 4.95 -1.01 17.25
CA LEU A 169 5.27 0.39 17.52
C LEU A 169 6.75 0.71 17.26
N ASN A 170 7.67 -0.20 17.63
CA ASN A 170 9.09 -0.05 17.31
C ASN A 170 9.34 -0.03 15.80
N LYS A 171 8.62 -0.86 15.05
CA LYS A 171 8.71 -0.86 13.59
C LYS A 171 8.17 0.45 13.00
N LEU A 172 7.02 0.92 13.47
CA LEU A 172 6.48 2.22 13.07
C LEU A 172 7.51 3.33 13.27
N SER A 173 8.15 3.39 14.44
CA SER A 173 9.17 4.42 14.72
C SER A 173 10.39 4.29 13.82
N SER A 174 10.89 3.06 13.62
CA SER A 174 12.02 2.84 12.73
C SER A 174 11.68 3.23 11.28
N ASP A 175 10.48 2.92 10.80
CA ASP A 175 10.04 3.29 9.45
C ASP A 175 9.90 4.81 9.30
N ILE A 176 9.39 5.50 10.33
CA ILE A 176 9.32 6.97 10.38
C ILE A 176 10.73 7.59 10.39
N GLU A 177 11.62 7.12 11.27
CA GLU A 177 13.00 7.64 11.37
C GLU A 177 13.76 7.47 10.05
N ASN A 178 13.67 6.29 9.43
CA ASN A 178 14.32 6.02 8.15
C ASN A 178 13.75 6.88 7.02
N ALA A 179 12.43 7.05 6.97
CA ALA A 179 11.78 7.90 5.97
C ALA A 179 12.15 9.38 6.14
N SER A 180 12.13 9.89 7.39
CA SER A 180 12.56 11.26 7.69
C SER A 180 14.04 11.48 7.34
N GLN A 181 14.91 10.51 7.63
CA GLN A 181 16.32 10.59 7.22
C GLN A 181 16.47 10.65 5.69
N GLN A 182 15.72 9.83 4.96
CA GLN A 182 15.73 9.81 3.50
C GLN A 182 15.25 11.13 2.90
N LEU A 183 14.20 11.74 3.47
CA LEU A 183 13.74 13.07 3.07
C LEU A 183 14.77 14.15 3.39
N GLN A 184 15.41 14.09 4.56
CA GLN A 184 16.47 15.02 4.98
C GLN A 184 17.72 14.94 4.11
N GLU A 185 18.12 13.74 3.68
CA GLU A 185 19.25 13.55 2.77
C GLU A 185 18.94 14.09 1.37
N HIS A 186 17.69 13.99 0.91
CA HIS A 186 17.26 14.47 -0.39
C HIS A 186 17.01 15.99 -0.42
N ASP A 187 16.44 16.55 0.64
CA ASP A 187 16.10 17.97 0.78
C ASP A 187 16.71 18.58 2.06
N PRO A 188 18.04 18.70 2.15
CA PRO A 188 18.70 19.12 3.39
C PRO A 188 18.34 20.55 3.84
N GLY A 189 17.84 21.38 2.92
CA GLY A 189 17.37 22.74 3.20
C GLY A 189 15.91 22.81 3.67
N HIS A 190 15.22 21.67 3.73
CA HIS A 190 13.81 21.58 4.14
C HIS A 190 12.92 22.57 3.35
N LEU A 191 13.14 22.63 2.03
CA LEU A 191 12.43 23.54 1.14
C LEU A 191 11.06 22.98 0.72
N ALA A 192 10.91 21.66 0.74
CA ALA A 192 9.66 20.98 0.45
C ALA A 192 8.79 20.81 1.71
N ASP A 193 7.49 20.58 1.51
CA ASP A 193 6.66 19.92 2.51
C ASP A 193 6.99 18.42 2.50
N TRP A 194 7.27 17.85 3.66
CA TRP A 194 7.56 16.42 3.78
C TRP A 194 6.35 15.63 4.22
N MET A 195 6.20 14.46 3.62
CA MET A 195 5.09 13.57 3.90
C MET A 195 5.55 12.12 4.00
N ILE A 196 4.99 11.41 4.98
CA ILE A 196 5.15 9.95 5.08
C ILE A 196 3.76 9.32 4.95
N PHE A 197 3.54 8.63 3.83
CA PHE A 197 2.32 7.90 3.54
C PHE A 197 2.49 6.42 3.90
N THR A 198 1.77 5.96 4.91
CA THR A 198 1.92 4.60 5.44
C THR A 198 0.69 3.75 5.18
N VAL A 199 0.83 2.70 4.36
CA VAL A 199 -0.18 1.65 4.20
C VAL A 199 -0.02 0.63 5.33
N VAL A 200 -1.07 0.41 6.12
CA VAL A 200 -1.03 -0.44 7.32
C VAL A 200 -1.79 -1.73 7.11
N ASN A 201 -1.09 -2.86 7.27
CA ASN A 201 -1.63 -4.20 7.32
C ASN A 201 -1.52 -4.72 8.75
N PHE A 202 -2.65 -4.79 9.45
CA PHE A 202 -2.70 -5.37 10.79
C PHE A 202 -2.73 -6.90 10.75
N ASP A 203 -2.29 -7.52 11.85
CA ASP A 203 -2.36 -8.97 12.01
C ASP A 203 -3.82 -9.47 12.07
N ASP A 204 -4.73 -8.59 12.51
CA ASP A 204 -6.17 -8.74 12.42
C ASP A 204 -6.65 -8.78 10.96
N TRP A 205 -6.78 -10.00 10.43
CA TRP A 205 -7.20 -10.25 9.05
C TRP A 205 -8.59 -9.62 8.77
N VAL A 206 -9.55 -9.84 9.66
CA VAL A 206 -10.94 -9.40 9.46
C VAL A 206 -11.10 -7.90 9.71
N GLY A 207 -10.22 -7.32 10.51
CA GLY A 207 -10.16 -5.89 10.79
C GLY A 207 -11.13 -5.44 11.88
N ASP A 208 -11.52 -6.35 12.78
CA ASP A 208 -12.45 -6.11 13.87
C ASP A 208 -11.98 -5.01 14.82
N TYR A 209 -10.67 -4.90 15.06
CA TYR A 209 -10.09 -3.94 15.99
C TYR A 209 -9.36 -2.77 15.33
N GLN A 210 -9.46 -2.59 14.01
CA GLN A 210 -8.79 -1.51 13.28
C GLN A 210 -8.99 -0.13 13.93
N ARG A 211 -10.20 0.21 14.39
CA ARG A 211 -10.45 1.48 15.10
C ARG A 211 -9.55 1.63 16.33
N LYS A 212 -9.47 0.59 17.17
CA LYS A 212 -8.61 0.58 18.36
C LYS A 212 -7.13 0.70 17.99
N TYR A 213 -6.70 0.09 16.89
CA TYR A 213 -5.32 0.19 16.43
C TYR A 213 -4.97 1.61 15.96
N PHE A 214 -5.84 2.25 15.17
CA PHE A 214 -5.65 3.65 14.78
C PHE A 214 -5.63 4.59 15.99
N ASP A 215 -6.49 4.36 17.00
CA ASP A 215 -6.45 5.13 18.26
C ASP A 215 -5.12 4.94 19.03
N GLN A 216 -4.53 3.74 18.96
CA GLN A 216 -3.24 3.44 19.59
C GLN A 216 -2.07 4.08 18.83
N ILE A 217 -2.09 4.05 17.49
CA ILE A 217 -1.12 4.76 16.66
C ILE A 217 -1.22 6.27 16.92
N ASP A 218 -2.43 6.82 16.97
CA ASP A 218 -2.63 8.26 17.25
C ASP A 218 -2.06 8.66 18.61
N ARG A 219 -2.35 7.88 19.66
CA ARG A 219 -1.78 8.11 20.99
C ARG A 219 -0.26 8.02 20.96
N TYR A 220 0.28 7.04 20.24
CA TYR A 220 1.72 6.85 20.11
C TYR A 220 2.40 8.07 19.45
N LEU A 221 1.87 8.55 18.32
CA LEU A 221 2.40 9.71 17.61
C LEU A 221 2.28 11.00 18.44
N ARG A 222 1.20 11.16 19.21
CA ARG A 222 1.07 12.31 20.13
C ARG A 222 2.08 12.27 21.28
N SER A 223 2.45 11.08 21.75
CA SER A 223 3.49 10.92 22.76
C SER A 223 4.91 11.00 22.21
N ASN A 224 5.08 10.83 20.90
CA ASN A 224 6.37 10.84 20.22
C ASN A 224 6.28 11.75 18.98
N PRO A 225 6.11 13.08 19.17
CA PRO A 225 5.91 13.99 18.06
C PRO A 225 7.16 14.05 17.18
N VAL A 226 6.95 13.96 15.87
CA VAL A 226 7.97 14.22 14.86
C VAL A 226 7.59 15.53 14.18
N SER A 227 8.46 16.53 14.32
CA SER A 227 8.27 17.83 13.68
C SER A 227 8.46 17.72 12.17
N GLU A 228 7.90 18.69 11.44
CA GLU A 228 8.26 18.95 10.04
C GLU A 228 7.82 17.88 9.01
N VAL A 229 7.05 16.87 9.45
CA VAL A 229 6.51 15.82 8.57
C VAL A 229 5.00 15.67 8.74
N GLU A 230 4.27 15.63 7.62
CA GLU A 230 2.85 15.27 7.57
C GLU A 230 2.71 13.74 7.51
N PHE A 231 1.96 13.17 8.47
CA PHE A 231 1.67 11.73 8.47
C PHE A 231 0.32 11.42 7.85
N VAL A 232 0.31 10.43 6.97
CA VAL A 232 -0.89 9.92 6.33
C VAL A 232 -0.92 8.41 6.48
N PHE A 233 -2.00 7.88 7.04
CA PHE A 233 -2.18 6.44 7.17
C PHE A 233 -3.31 5.96 6.26
N CYS A 234 -3.10 4.81 5.62
CA CYS A 234 -4.10 4.15 4.79
C CYS A 234 -4.25 2.70 5.26
N PRO A 235 -5.44 2.25 5.68
CA PRO A 235 -5.65 0.84 5.97
C PRO A 235 -5.55 0.04 4.67
N ALA A 236 -4.71 -1.00 4.65
CA ALA A 236 -4.55 -1.85 3.46
C ALA A 236 -5.85 -2.58 3.08
N SER A 237 -6.69 -2.87 4.08
CA SER A 237 -8.03 -3.41 3.91
C SER A 237 -9.00 -2.65 4.81
N ASN A 238 -10.20 -2.39 4.30
CA ASN A 238 -11.31 -1.83 5.07
C ASN A 238 -12.60 -2.56 4.67
N LEU A 239 -12.68 -3.84 5.06
CA LEU A 239 -13.75 -4.74 4.64
C LEU A 239 -15.15 -4.26 5.05
N PHE A 240 -15.22 -3.50 6.14
CA PHE A 240 -16.47 -2.98 6.69
C PHE A 240 -16.69 -1.49 6.40
N GLU A 241 -15.91 -0.91 5.48
CA GLU A 241 -16.03 0.51 5.06
C GLU A 241 -16.07 1.49 6.23
N ARG A 242 -15.29 1.18 7.28
CA ARG A 242 -15.24 1.97 8.51
C ARG A 242 -14.50 3.27 8.26
N THR A 243 -14.99 4.35 8.84
CA THR A 243 -14.25 5.62 8.92
C THR A 243 -13.36 5.61 10.15
N PHE A 244 -12.11 6.06 9.94
CA PHE A 244 -11.08 6.19 10.94
C PHE A 244 -10.63 7.65 10.97
N THR A 245 -10.30 8.15 12.14
CA THR A 245 -9.86 9.53 12.36
C THR A 245 -8.71 9.53 13.34
N MET A 246 -7.73 10.38 13.13
CA MET A 246 -6.61 10.60 14.04
C MET A 246 -6.47 12.11 14.27
N THR A 247 -5.84 12.48 15.39
CA THR A 247 -5.50 13.86 15.71
C THR A 247 -4.09 14.20 15.25
N ALA A 248 -3.15 13.25 15.35
CA ALA A 248 -1.75 13.44 14.98
C ALA A 248 -1.44 13.14 13.50
N ALA A 249 -2.41 12.65 12.72
CA ALA A 249 -2.21 12.26 11.34
C ALA A 249 -3.53 12.31 10.55
N THR A 250 -3.42 12.31 9.22
CA THR A 250 -4.55 12.11 8.32
C THR A 250 -4.79 10.62 8.10
N VAL A 251 -6.05 10.18 7.96
CA VAL A 251 -6.37 8.83 7.51
C VAL A 251 -7.02 8.88 6.12
N PHE A 252 -6.42 8.19 5.15
CA PHE A 252 -6.89 8.09 3.77
C PHE A 252 -7.57 6.74 3.52
N HIS A 253 -8.80 6.76 2.98
CA HIS A 253 -9.65 5.56 2.90
C HIS A 253 -9.71 4.84 1.55
N GLY A 254 -9.20 5.43 0.44
CA GLY A 254 -9.06 4.77 -0.89
C GLY A 254 -10.33 4.20 -1.54
#